data_AF-A0A7C9PSZ5-F1
#
_entry.id   AF-A0A7C9PSZ5-F1
#
_cell.length_a   1.000
_cell.length_b   1.000
_cell.length_c   1.000
_cell.angle_alpha   90.00
_cell.angle_beta   90.00
_cell.angle_gamma   90.00
#
_symmetry.space_group_name_H-M   'P 1'
#
loop_
_entity.id
_entity.type
_entity.pdbx_description
1 polymer ?
#
loop_
_entity_poly.entity_id
_entity_poly.type
_entity_poly.pdbx_seq_one_letter_code
_entity_poly.pdbx_strand_id
1 'polypeptide(L)'
;MNKLAKCCPEAVWEKRLRGNLAAIAEIRTDSLNDLEIMGADFRHLGVVVASVERNYQALLEQNQQMRDLLIGMVDECYCWQGNRCDRCARILQVLADSNCRSF
;
A
#
# COMPACT_ATOMS: atom_id res chain seq x y z
N MET A 1 -55.44 -9.31 54.83
CA MET A 1 -54.41 -8.39 54.29
C MET A 1 -53.94 -8.95 52.96
N ASN A 2 -54.40 -8.32 51.87
CA ASN A 2 -54.26 -8.83 50.52
C ASN A 2 -52.79 -8.85 50.08
N LYS A 3 -52.37 -10.00 49.56
CA LYS A 3 -51.18 -10.15 48.73
C LYS A 3 -51.37 -9.28 47.49
N LEU A 4 -50.87 -8.04 47.53
CA LEU A 4 -50.78 -7.21 46.33
C LEU A 4 -49.64 -7.74 45.47
N ALA A 5 -50.06 -8.59 44.53
CA ALA A 5 -49.61 -8.71 43.16
C ALA A 5 -48.10 -8.50 42.90
N LYS A 6 -47.50 -9.64 42.54
CA LYS A 6 -46.21 -9.87 41.88
C LYS A 6 -46.10 -9.21 40.48
N CYS A 7 -46.59 -7.99 40.29
CA CYS A 7 -46.56 -7.27 39.01
C CYS A 7 -45.32 -6.39 38.91
N CYS A 8 -44.17 -6.97 38.58
CA CYS A 8 -42.96 -6.22 38.21
C CYS A 8 -41.83 -7.00 37.48
N PRO A 9 -41.91 -8.31 37.18
CA PRO A 9 -40.90 -8.94 36.32
C PRO A 9 -41.03 -8.54 34.85
N GLU A 10 -42.25 -8.52 34.33
CA GLU A 10 -42.54 -8.40 32.88
C GLU A 10 -42.10 -7.03 32.32
N ALA A 11 -42.38 -5.94 33.05
CA ALA A 11 -41.97 -4.58 32.69
C ALA A 11 -40.44 -4.37 32.73
N VAL A 12 -39.73 -5.07 33.63
CA VAL A 12 -38.25 -4.99 33.72
C VAL A 12 -37.62 -5.76 32.57
N TRP A 13 -38.14 -6.95 32.25
CA TRP A 13 -37.69 -7.74 31.10
C TRP A 13 -37.92 -7.00 29.77
N GLU A 14 -39.08 -6.37 29.61
CA GLU A 14 -39.38 -5.61 28.40
C GLU A 14 -38.46 -4.39 28.24
N LYS A 15 -38.23 -3.62 29.31
CA LYS A 15 -37.29 -2.49 29.30
C LYS A 15 -35.87 -2.94 28.93
N ARG A 16 -35.41 -4.05 29.50
CA ARG A 16 -34.09 -4.62 29.20
C ARG A 16 -34.00 -5.10 27.75
N LEU A 17 -35.05 -5.76 27.24
CA LEU A 17 -35.09 -6.21 25.85
C LEU A 17 -35.03 -5.03 24.88
N ARG A 18 -35.81 -3.97 25.11
CA ARG A 18 -35.76 -2.75 24.29
C ARG A 18 -34.38 -2.10 24.31
N GLY A 19 -33.75 -2.01 25.49
CA GLY A 19 -32.38 -1.49 25.61
C GLY A 19 -31.36 -2.31 24.82
N ASN A 20 -31.43 -3.64 24.93
CA ASN A 20 -30.54 -4.53 24.17
C ASN A 20 -30.78 -4.41 22.66
N LEU A 21 -32.03 -4.34 22.20
CA LEU A 21 -32.35 -4.16 20.78
C LEU A 21 -31.85 -2.82 20.25
N ALA A 22 -31.96 -1.75 21.03
CA ALA A 22 -31.41 -0.44 20.67
C ALA A 22 -29.89 -0.47 20.54
N ALA A 23 -29.20 -1.08 21.51
CA ALA A 23 -27.74 -1.24 21.45
C ALA A 23 -27.30 -2.10 20.25
N ILE A 24 -28.02 -3.17 19.92
CA ILE A 24 -27.74 -3.98 18.73
C ILE A 24 -27.92 -3.15 17.45
N ALA A 25 -28.94 -2.30 17.39
CA ALA A 25 -29.17 -1.43 16.23
C ALA A 25 -28.06 -0.38 16.06
N GLU A 26 -27.58 0.19 17.16
CA GLU A 26 -26.46 1.13 17.18
C GLU A 26 -25.17 0.45 16.71
N ILE A 27 -24.80 -0.69 17.33
CA ILE A 27 -23.63 -1.48 16.93
C ILE A 27 -23.68 -1.84 15.45
N ARG A 28 -24.85 -2.24 14.94
CA ARG A 28 -25.03 -2.57 13.53
C ARG A 28 -24.80 -1.35 12.64
N THR A 29 -25.30 -0.18 13.03
CA THR A 29 -25.15 1.05 12.25
C THR A 29 -23.69 1.46 12.19
N ASP A 30 -23.01 1.47 13.34
CA ASP A 30 -21.59 1.80 13.43
C ASP A 30 -20.73 0.82 12.62
N SER A 31 -21.00 -0.48 12.77
CA SER A 31 -20.28 -1.51 12.01
C SER A 31 -20.46 -1.36 10.49
N LEU A 32 -21.66 -0.97 10.03
CA LEU A 32 -21.90 -0.73 8.60
C LEU A 32 -21.16 0.51 8.10
N ASN A 33 -21.12 1.57 8.91
CA ASN A 33 -20.35 2.77 8.59
C ASN A 33 -18.84 2.49 8.54
N ASP A 34 -18.32 1.73 9.49
CA ASP A 34 -16.90 1.31 9.51
C ASP A 34 -16.55 0.46 8.29
N LEU A 35 -17.42 -0.48 7.89
CA LEU A 35 -17.25 -1.27 6.66
C LEU A 35 -17.23 -0.39 5.41
N GLU A 36 -18.06 0.64 5.35
CA GLU A 36 -18.09 1.58 4.23
C GLU A 36 -16.79 2.40 4.15
N ILE A 37 -16.32 2.92 5.29
CA ILE A 37 -15.06 3.65 5.41
C ILE A 37 -13.89 2.76 4.98
N MET A 38 -13.78 1.55 5.53
CA MET A 38 -12.74 0.59 5.13
C MET A 38 -12.81 0.28 3.63
N GLY A 39 -14.01 0.15 3.06
CA GLY A 39 -14.20 -0.03 1.63
C GLY A 39 -13.65 1.14 0.81
N ALA A 40 -13.80 2.37 1.28
CA ALA A 40 -13.22 3.55 0.66
C ALA A 40 -11.68 3.55 0.76
N ASP A 41 -11.14 3.19 1.93
CA ASP A 41 -9.69 3.11 2.15
C ASP A 41 -9.03 2.07 1.26
N PHE A 42 -9.63 0.87 1.11
CA PHE A 42 -9.10 -0.15 0.21
C PHE A 42 -9.09 0.31 -1.25
N ARG A 43 -10.11 1.03 -1.70
CA ARG A 43 -10.11 1.62 -3.05
C ARG A 43 -9.00 2.65 -3.21
N HIS A 44 -8.83 3.52 -2.22
CA HIS A 44 -7.77 4.53 -2.22
C HIS A 44 -6.38 3.88 -2.24
N LEU A 45 -6.14 2.86 -1.41
CA LEU A 45 -4.89 2.09 -1.42
C LEU A 45 -4.63 1.46 -2.79
N GLY A 46 -5.66 0.91 -3.46
CA GLY A 46 -5.52 0.39 -4.82
C GLY A 46 -5.02 1.45 -5.82
N VAL A 47 -5.52 2.69 -5.72
CA VAL A 47 -5.04 3.81 -6.56
C VAL A 47 -3.60 4.17 -6.24
N VAL A 48 -3.23 4.22 -4.96
CA VAL A 48 -1.86 4.51 -4.53
C VAL A 48 -0.88 3.45 -5.02
N VAL A 49 -1.21 2.16 -4.85
CA VAL A 49 -0.37 1.05 -5.33
C VAL A 49 -0.16 1.15 -6.84
N ALA A 50 -1.22 1.32 -7.61
CA ALA A 50 -1.12 1.48 -9.07
C ALA A 50 -0.32 2.73 -9.50
N SER A 51 -0.28 3.77 -8.67
CA SER A 51 0.57 4.94 -8.90
C SER A 51 2.04 4.62 -8.63
N VAL A 52 2.34 3.95 -7.51
CA VAL A 52 3.70 3.54 -7.15
C VAL A 52 4.29 2.59 -8.19
N GLU A 53 3.51 1.60 -8.65
CA GLU A 53 3.94 0.66 -9.69
C GLU A 53 4.32 1.38 -10.99
N ARG A 54 3.46 2.30 -11.47
CA ARG A 54 3.74 3.10 -12.66
C ARG A 54 4.99 3.96 -12.51
N ASN A 55 5.14 4.62 -11.37
CA ASN A 55 6.31 5.46 -11.11
C ASN A 55 7.60 4.64 -11.02
N TYR A 56 7.54 3.47 -10.39
CA TYR A 56 8.67 2.56 -10.30
C TYR A 56 9.08 2.03 -11.68
N GLN A 57 8.11 1.64 -12.51
CA GLN A 57 8.37 1.21 -13.88
C GLN A 57 9.00 2.31 -14.73
N ALA A 58 8.49 3.55 -14.65
CA ALA A 58 9.09 4.70 -15.34
C ALA A 58 10.53 4.96 -14.87
N LEU A 59 10.80 4.80 -13.57
CA LEU A 59 12.15 4.94 -13.03
C LEU A 59 13.10 3.87 -13.56
N LEU A 60 12.64 2.62 -13.67
CA LEU A 60 13.42 1.52 -14.27
C LEU A 60 13.75 1.80 -15.74
N GLU A 61 12.79 2.29 -16.51
CA GLU A 61 12.98 2.66 -17.91
C GLU A 61 14.01 3.79 -18.06
N GLN A 62 13.92 4.84 -17.24
CA GLN A 62 14.91 5.92 -17.23
C GLN A 62 16.30 5.43 -16.82
N ASN A 63 16.37 4.52 -15.84
CA ASN A 63 17.63 3.91 -15.44
C ASN A 63 18.25 3.15 -16.63
N GLN A 64 17.46 2.33 -17.32
CA GLN A 64 17.93 1.57 -18.47
C GLN A 64 18.42 2.49 -19.59
N GLN A 65 17.65 3.52 -19.94
CA GLN A 65 18.05 4.52 -20.95
C GLN A 65 19.38 5.20 -20.60
N MET A 66 19.57 5.55 -19.33
CA MET A 66 20.83 6.17 -18.87
C MET A 66 22.01 5.19 -18.94
N ARG A 67 21.77 3.90 -18.65
CA ARG A 67 22.81 2.85 -18.81
C ARG A 67 23.19 2.67 -20.27
N ASP A 68 22.22 2.59 -21.16
CA ASP A 68 22.46 2.45 -22.60
C ASP A 68 23.21 3.66 -23.16
N LEU A 69 22.84 4.88 -22.74
CA LEU A 69 23.56 6.09 -23.09
C LEU A 69 25.02 6.06 -22.62
N LEU A 70 25.27 5.67 -21.37
CA LEU A 70 26.63 5.57 -20.83
C LEU A 70 27.47 4.54 -21.56
N ILE A 71 26.90 3.40 -21.95
CA ILE A 71 27.58 2.39 -22.77
C ILE A 71 27.90 2.97 -24.15
N GLY A 72 26.93 3.62 -24.81
CA GLY A 72 27.15 4.27 -26.10
C GLY A 72 28.28 5.31 -26.07
N MET A 73 28.33 6.13 -25.00
CA MET A 73 29.43 7.08 -24.80
C MET A 73 30.80 6.40 -24.64
N VAL A 74 30.85 5.21 -24.04
CA VAL A 74 32.09 4.44 -23.91
C VAL A 74 32.52 3.90 -25.28
N ASP A 75 31.57 3.43 -26.09
CA ASP A 75 31.82 2.89 -27.43
C ASP A 75 32.33 4.00 -28.38
N GLU A 76 31.76 5.20 -28.30
CA GLU A 76 32.19 6.37 -29.07
C GLU A 76 33.54 6.96 -28.61
N CYS A 77 34.05 6.54 -27.45
CA CYS A 77 35.34 7.01 -26.92
C CYS A 77 36.54 6.34 -27.61
N TYR A 78 36.33 5.40 -28.54
CA TYR A 78 37.37 4.64 -29.25
C TYR A 78 38.38 3.95 -28.32
N CYS A 79 37.98 3.66 -27.08
CA CYS A 79 38.82 3.04 -26.08
C CYS A 79 38.45 1.55 -25.92
N TRP A 80 39.42 0.67 -25.74
CA TRP A 80 39.20 -0.77 -25.67
C TRP A 80 39.85 -1.39 -24.43
N GLN A 81 39.57 -2.67 -24.19
CA GLN A 81 40.16 -3.39 -23.07
C GLN A 81 41.69 -3.45 -23.21
N GLY A 82 42.40 -2.90 -22.21
CA GLY A 82 43.87 -2.74 -22.23
C GLY A 82 44.35 -1.33 -22.62
N ASN A 83 43.51 -0.47 -23.18
CA ASN A 83 43.78 0.95 -23.43
C ASN A 83 42.55 1.81 -23.13
N ARG A 84 41.91 1.54 -21.99
CA ARG A 84 40.67 2.22 -21.59
C ARG A 84 41.01 3.48 -20.80
N CYS A 85 40.40 4.61 -21.13
CA CYS A 85 40.62 5.85 -20.37
C CYS A 85 39.96 5.77 -18.99
N ASP A 86 40.46 6.56 -18.03
CA ASP A 86 39.99 6.59 -16.63
C ASP A 86 38.49 6.89 -16.50
N ARG A 87 37.92 7.63 -17.45
CA ARG A 87 36.47 7.95 -17.46
C ARG A 87 35.65 6.72 -17.82
N CYS A 88 36.00 6.05 -18.92
CA CYS A 88 35.31 4.85 -19.38
C CYS A 88 35.49 3.68 -18.41
N ALA A 89 36.67 3.56 -17.78
CA ALA A 89 36.90 2.57 -16.72
C ALA A 89 35.94 2.77 -15.54
N ARG A 90 35.78 4.02 -15.06
CA ARG A 90 34.84 4.35 -13.97
C ARG A 90 33.38 4.12 -14.35
N ILE A 91 32.97 4.52 -15.55
CA ILE A 91 31.61 4.30 -16.05
C ILE A 91 31.29 2.79 -16.04
N LEU A 92 32.16 1.98 -16.62
CA LEU A 92 31.95 0.53 -16.66
C LEU A 92 31.95 -0.12 -15.28
N GLN A 93 32.78 0.37 -14.35
CA GLN A 93 32.78 -0.11 -12.97
C GLN A 93 31.43 0.16 -12.29
N VAL A 94 30.89 1.38 -12.41
CA VAL A 94 29.57 1.72 -11.86
C VAL A 94 28.46 0.86 -12.48
N LEU A 95 28.53 0.60 -13.79
CA LEU A 95 27.56 -0.25 -14.49
C LEU A 95 27.67 -1.73 -14.10
N ALA A 96 28.86 -2.21 -13.75
CA ALA A 96 29.10 -3.58 -13.30
C ALA A 96 28.63 -3.78 -11.85
N ASP A 97 28.94 -2.85 -10.95
CA ASP A 97 28.54 -2.91 -9.54
C ASP A 97 27.02 -2.84 -9.36
N SER A 98 26.32 -2.15 -10.28
CA SER A 98 24.86 -2.10 -10.30
C SER A 98 24.22 -3.40 -10.79
N ASN A 99 24.90 -4.22 -11.61
CA ASN A 99 24.41 -5.54 -12.01
C ASN A 99 24.48 -6.58 -10.87
N CYS A 100 25.48 -6.49 -9.99
CA CYS A 100 25.62 -7.42 -8.87
C CYS A 100 24.64 -7.20 -7.70
N ARG A 101 23.82 -6.13 -7.74
CA ARG A 101 22.86 -5.77 -6.66
C ARG A 101 21.39 -5.95 -7.05
N SER A 102 21.12 -6.59 -8.17
CA SER A 102 19.76 -6.95 -8.56
C SER A 102 19.28 -8.15 -7.71
N PHE A 103 18.43 -7.85 -6.72
CA PHE A 103 17.66 -8.83 -5.94
C PHE A 103 16.28 -9.03 -6.58
#